data_AF-A0A3D3SWJ7-F1
#
_entry.id   AF-A0A3D3SWJ7-F1
#
_cell.length_a   1.000
_cell.length_b   1.000
_cell.length_c   1.000
_cell.angle_alpha   90.00
_cell.angle_beta   90.00
_cell.angle_gamma   90.00
#
_symmetry.space_group_name_H-M   'P 1'
#
loop_
_entity.id
_entity.type
_entity.pdbx_description
1 polymer ?
#
loop_
_entity_poly.entity_id
_entity_poly.type
_entity_poly.pdbx_seq_one_letter_code
_entity_poly.pdbx_strand_id
1 'polypeptide(L)' 'SKEKLNPTEEAIRDMLGEMAQAYENPEEFIQWSMANKERRSEAQSVVLEDNVVKWVLIGAKVEDKSVDVESLIKETE' A
#
# COMPACT_ATOMS: atom_id res chain seq x y z
N SER A 1 -11.65 -15.41 -0.38
CA SER A 1 -10.39 -16.13 -0.67
C SER A 1 -9.98 -16.92 0.57
N LYS A 2 -9.40 -18.13 0.41
CA LYS A 2 -8.82 -18.90 1.55
C LYS A 2 -7.75 -18.08 2.30
N GLU A 3 -7.05 -17.21 1.57
CA GLU A 3 -5.92 -16.41 2.06
C GLU A 3 -6.31 -15.03 2.61
N LYS A 4 -7.61 -14.72 2.74
CA LYS A 4 -8.12 -13.44 3.30
C LYS A 4 -7.53 -12.13 2.72
N LEU A 5 -7.21 -12.11 1.42
CA LEU A 5 -6.57 -10.96 0.75
C LEU A 5 -7.49 -9.77 0.45
N ASN A 6 -8.79 -9.92 0.70
CA ASN A 6 -9.76 -8.88 0.35
C ASN A 6 -9.49 -7.59 1.15
N PRO A 7 -9.44 -6.42 0.51
CA PRO A 7 -9.31 -5.14 1.20
C PRO A 7 -10.40 -4.95 2.26
N THR A 8 -10.01 -4.57 3.47
CA THR A 8 -10.93 -4.17 4.54
C THR A 8 -11.20 -2.67 4.46
N GLU A 9 -12.34 -2.21 4.98
CA GLU A 9 -12.65 -0.78 5.12
C GLU A 9 -11.54 -0.02 5.86
N GLU A 10 -11.04 -0.60 6.95
CA GLU A 10 -9.95 -0.06 7.76
C GLU A 10 -8.67 0.12 6.93
N ALA A 11 -8.20 -0.93 6.24
CA ALA A 11 -6.99 -0.86 5.43
C ALA A 11 -7.10 0.15 4.28
N ILE A 12 -8.29 0.31 3.70
CA ILE A 12 -8.55 1.34 2.67
C ILE A 12 -8.43 2.74 3.30
N ARG A 13 -9.00 2.95 4.49
CA ARG A 13 -8.91 4.25 5.18
C ARG A 13 -7.48 4.56 5.62
N ASP A 14 -6.73 3.58 6.09
CA ASP A 14 -5.33 3.76 6.50
C ASP A 14 -4.45 4.15 5.31
N MET A 15 -4.58 3.43 4.19
CA MET A 15 -3.87 3.75 2.94
C MET A 15 -4.20 5.16 2.44
N LEU A 16 -5.49 5.54 2.44
CA LEU A 16 -5.89 6.90 2.10
C LEU A 16 -5.35 7.92 3.09
N GLY A 17 -5.24 7.58 4.38
CA GLY A 17 -4.66 8.42 5.42
C GLY A 17 -3.19 8.74 5.18
N GLU A 18 -2.40 7.74 4.76
CA GLU A 18 -1.00 7.94 4.36
C GLU A 18 -0.90 8.90 3.16
N MET A 19 -1.75 8.73 2.15
CA MET A 19 -1.81 9.65 0.99
C MET A 19 -2.27 11.06 1.39
N ALA A 20 -3.16 11.16 2.38
CA ALA A 20 -3.77 12.40 2.81
C ALA A 20 -2.79 13.32 3.55
N GLN A 21 -1.64 12.82 4.05
CA GLN A 21 -0.63 13.61 4.77
C GLN A 21 -0.09 14.78 3.94
N ALA A 22 -0.15 14.70 2.61
CA ALA A 22 0.27 15.76 1.70
C ALA A 22 -0.78 16.88 1.51
N TYR A 23 -1.99 16.72 2.05
CA TYR A 23 -3.12 17.64 1.85
C TYR A 23 -3.36 18.52 3.08
N GLU A 24 -3.90 19.73 2.84
CA GLU A 24 -4.24 20.68 3.90
C GLU A 24 -5.37 20.18 4.81
N ASN A 25 -6.33 19.43 4.27
CA ASN A 25 -7.42 18.81 5.01
C ASN A 25 -7.50 17.30 4.77
N PRO A 26 -6.75 16.49 5.55
CA PRO A 26 -6.66 15.05 5.33
C PRO A 26 -7.99 14.30 5.45
N GLU A 27 -8.84 14.68 6.40
CA GLU A 27 -10.13 14.00 6.61
C GLU A 27 -11.08 14.22 5.42
N GLU A 28 -11.10 15.43 4.85
CA GLU A 28 -11.92 15.72 3.67
C GLU A 28 -11.47 14.89 2.46
N PHE A 29 -10.16 14.74 2.26
CA PHE A 29 -9.62 13.87 1.21
C PHE A 29 -10.07 12.41 1.37
N ILE A 30 -10.01 11.87 2.58
CA ILE A 30 -10.44 10.50 2.88
C ILE A 30 -11.93 10.34 2.59
N GLN A 31 -12.77 11.25 3.10
CA GLN A 31 -14.22 11.19 2.90
C GLN A 31 -14.59 11.29 1.42
N TRP A 32 -13.97 12.20 0.69
CA TRP A 32 -14.18 12.39 -0.74
C TRP A 32 -13.78 11.15 -1.56
N SER A 33 -12.65 10.52 -1.21
CA SER A 33 -12.17 9.31 -1.86
C SER A 33 -13.07 8.11 -1.57
N MET A 34 -13.58 7.99 -0.34
CA MET A 34 -14.51 6.93 0.06
C MET A 34 -15.90 7.09 -0.55
N ALA A 35 -16.37 8.33 -0.75
CA ALA A 35 -17.69 8.63 -1.32
C ALA A 35 -17.76 8.38 -2.84
N ASN A 36 -16.63 8.46 -3.55
CA ASN A 36 -16.56 8.22 -4.98
C ASN A 36 -16.24 6.73 -5.28
N LYS A 37 -17.14 6.05 -6.00
CA LYS A 37 -17.00 4.61 -6.30
C LYS A 37 -15.72 4.26 -7.09
N GLU A 38 -15.33 5.09 -8.05
CA GLU A 38 -14.15 4.87 -8.88
C GLU A 38 -12.87 4.99 -8.03
N ARG A 39 -12.73 6.07 -7.28
CA ARG A 39 -11.59 6.28 -6.37
C ARG A 39 -11.51 5.25 -5.26
N ARG A 40 -12.65 4.89 -4.69
CA ARG A 40 -12.72 3.82 -3.71
C ARG A 40 -12.24 2.50 -4.32
N SER A 41 -12.57 2.23 -5.58
CA SER A 41 -12.10 1.03 -6.30
C SER A 41 -10.59 1.06 -6.57
N GLU A 42 -10.03 2.21 -6.90
CA GLU A 42 -8.58 2.40 -7.04
C GLU A 42 -7.88 2.14 -5.70
N ALA A 43 -8.37 2.75 -4.62
CA ALA A 43 -7.86 2.56 -3.27
C ALA A 43 -7.92 1.08 -2.83
N GLN A 44 -9.02 0.39 -3.16
CA GLN A 44 -9.15 -1.05 -2.93
C GLN A 44 -8.11 -1.86 -3.71
N SER A 45 -7.77 -1.46 -4.94
CA SER A 45 -6.80 -2.16 -5.76
C SER A 45 -5.39 -2.07 -5.17
N VAL A 46 -4.99 -0.87 -4.72
CA VAL A 46 -3.71 -0.67 -4.04
C VAL A 46 -3.58 -1.53 -2.77
N VAL A 47 -4.63 -1.55 -1.94
CA VAL A 47 -4.64 -2.39 -0.73
C VAL A 47 -4.60 -3.88 -1.07
N LEU A 48 -5.26 -4.30 -2.15
CA LEU A 48 -5.22 -5.68 -2.61
C LEU A 48 -3.81 -6.08 -3.06
N GLU A 49 -3.13 -5.21 -3.81
CA GLU A 49 -1.74 -5.41 -4.24
C GLU A 49 -0.81 -5.57 -3.05
N ASP A 50 -0.89 -4.68 -2.05
CA ASP A 50 -0.10 -4.77 -0.82
C ASP A 50 -0.38 -6.07 -0.04
N ASN A 51 -1.65 -6.46 0.10
CA ASN A 51 -2.02 -7.74 0.73
C ASN A 51 -1.41 -8.94 0.01
N VAL A 52 -1.37 -8.92 -1.34
CA VAL A 52 -0.77 -9.98 -2.14
C VAL A 52 0.75 -10.02 -1.92
N VAL A 53 1.44 -8.87 -1.94
CA VAL A 53 2.89 -8.81 -1.67
C VAL A 53 3.20 -9.38 -0.30
N LYS A 54 2.47 -8.95 0.74
CA LYS A 54 2.62 -9.46 2.12
C LYS A 54 2.42 -10.96 2.19
N TRP A 55 1.39 -11.48 1.52
CA TRP A 55 1.12 -12.92 1.48
C TRP A 55 2.25 -13.70 0.79
N VAL A 56 2.77 -13.21 -0.34
CA VAL A 56 3.91 -13.84 -1.02
C VAL A 56 5.14 -13.86 -0.10
N LEU A 57 5.44 -12.76 0.59
CA LEU A 57 6.60 -12.66 1.49
C LEU A 57 6.53 -13.66 2.66
N ILE A 58 5.34 -13.99 3.16
CA ILE A 58 5.16 -15.03 4.21
C ILE A 58 5.58 -16.42 3.71
N GLY A 59 5.34 -16.71 2.43
CA GLY A 59 5.68 -18.00 1.82
C GLY A 59 7.07 -18.06 1.19
N ALA A 60 7.72 -16.91 0.98
CA ALA A 60 9.01 -16.80 0.32
C ALA A 60 10.17 -17.06 1.29
N LYS A 61 11.25 -17.63 0.77
CA LYS A 61 12.55 -17.63 1.47
C LYS A 61 13.19 -16.26 1.25
N VAL A 62 13.21 -15.43 2.27
CA VAL A 62 13.84 -14.09 2.25
C VAL A 62 15.17 -14.15 2.99
N GLU A 63 16.19 -13.49 2.45
CA GLU A 63 17.51 -13.35 3.08
C GLU A 63 17.93 -11.88 3.10
N ASP A 64 18.45 -11.42 4.24
CA ASP A 64 19.00 -10.08 4.36
C ASP A 64 20.43 -10.04 3.80
N LYS A 65 20.70 -9.08 2.91
CA LYS A 65 22.02 -8.86 2.34
C LYS A 65 22.52 -7.46 2.69
N SER A 66 23.60 -7.38 3.46
CA SER A 66 24.27 -6.11 3.72
C SER A 66 24.93 -5.59 2.44
N VAL A 67 24.61 -4.36 2.07
CA VAL A 67 25.17 -3.65 0.93
C VAL A 67 25.54 -2.23 1.36
N ASP A 68 26.61 -1.67 0.79
CA ASP A 68 26.98 -0.28 1.03
C ASP A 68 26.16 0.69 0.16
N VAL A 69 26.02 1.93 0.64
CA VAL A 69 25.21 2.97 -0.02
C VAL A 69 25.74 3.31 -1.43
N GLU A 70 27.06 3.29 -1.62
CA GLU A 70 27.67 3.63 -2.92
C GLU A 70 27.31 2.57 -3.98
N SER A 71 27.32 1.29 -3.59
CA SER A 71 26.91 0.18 -4.44
C SER A 71 25.42 0.21 -4.78
N LEU A 72 24.55 0.57 -3.81
CA LEU A 72 23.11 0.72 -4.05
C LEU A 72 22.78 1.81 -5.08
N ILE A 73 23.47 2.95 -5.04
CA ILE A 73 23.21 4.06 -5.96
C ILE A 73 23.66 3.71 -7.39
N LYS A 74 24.82 3.06 -7.55
CA LYS A 74 25.36 2.67 -8.88
C LYS A 74 24.49 1.66 -9.62
N GLU A 75 23.73 0.83 -8.93
CA GLU A 75 22.84 -0.17 -9.56
C GLU A 75 21.56 0.47 -10.12
N THR A 76 21.22 1.68 -9.68
CA THR A 76 20.02 2.42 -10.13
C THR A 76 20.27 3.43 -11.26
N GLU A 77 21.52 3.59 -11.73
CA GLU A 77 21.90 4.38 -12.92
C GLU A 77 21.97 3.50 -14.19
#